data_AF-A0AAV5ZNW5-F1
#
_entry.id   AF-A0AAV5ZNW5-F1
#
_cell.length_a   1.000
_cell.length_b   1.000
_cell.length_c   1.000
_cell.angle_alpha   90.00
_cell.angle_beta   90.00
_cell.angle_gamma   90.00
#
_symmetry.space_group_name_H-M   'P 1'
#
loop_
_entity.id
_entity.type
_entity.pdbx_description
1 polymer ?
#
loop_
_entity_poly.entity_id
_entity_poly.type
_entity_poly.pdbx_seq_one_letter_code
_entity_poly.pdbx_strand_id
1 'polypeptide(L)'
;MDLMLSTHDTGYARPDGPTIAKVLASLDGGRNVVATLGTSDSTYLQASGSVQSGFGLDLQEGSIQRRFRTRDRALPLPWVTEAFQRYATGDQTWRETVEWEPERIAVPKATWMDSWAAYIGLLVAAAAAIWLWHAWRAAP
;
A
#
# COMPACT_ATOMS: atom_id res chain seq x y z
N MET A 1 -8.59 -7.48 -15.00
CA MET A 1 -7.40 -6.64 -14.81
C MET A 1 -6.19 -7.49 -15.14
N ASP A 2 -5.19 -6.91 -15.82
CA ASP A 2 -4.02 -7.66 -16.28
C ASP A 2 -2.96 -7.73 -15.17
N LEU A 3 -2.20 -8.81 -15.11
CA LEU A 3 -1.12 -9.00 -14.14
C LEU A 3 0.07 -8.11 -14.51
N MET A 4 0.61 -7.36 -13.56
CA MET A 4 1.72 -6.43 -13.78
C MET A 4 2.78 -6.59 -12.69
N LEU A 5 4.05 -6.67 -13.10
CA LEU A 5 5.21 -6.51 -12.23
C LEU A 5 5.75 -5.09 -12.37
N SER A 6 5.79 -4.34 -11.30
CA SER A 6 6.34 -2.99 -11.27
C SER A 6 7.48 -2.87 -10.26
N THR A 7 8.41 -1.99 -10.59
CA THR A 7 9.42 -1.42 -9.70
C THR A 7 9.19 0.08 -9.65
N HIS A 8 10.08 0.84 -8.99
CA HIS A 8 9.96 2.30 -8.95
C HIS A 8 9.92 2.93 -10.35
N ASP A 9 10.76 2.44 -11.28
CA ASP A 9 10.98 3.09 -12.58
C ASP A 9 10.43 2.30 -13.77
N THR A 10 10.10 1.01 -13.59
CA THR A 10 9.77 0.12 -14.71
C THR A 10 8.58 -0.76 -14.39
N GLY A 11 7.69 -0.96 -15.38
CA GLY A 11 6.56 -1.87 -15.32
C GLY A 11 6.59 -2.89 -16.46
N TYR A 12 6.21 -4.13 -16.16
CA TYR A 12 6.16 -5.26 -17.07
C TYR A 12 4.76 -5.87 -17.04
N ALA A 13 4.04 -5.81 -18.15
CA ALA A 13 2.75 -6.48 -18.30
C ALA A 13 2.97 -7.99 -18.56
N ARG A 14 2.24 -8.84 -17.84
CA ARG A 14 2.35 -10.32 -17.90
C ARG A 14 3.82 -10.79 -17.90
N PRO A 15 4.56 -10.49 -16.83
CA PRO A 15 5.98 -10.83 -16.75
C PRO A 15 6.18 -12.34 -16.79
N ASP A 16 7.18 -12.79 -17.55
CA ASP A 16 7.59 -14.19 -17.55
C ASP A 16 8.52 -14.52 -16.37
N GLY A 17 8.74 -15.80 -16.12
CA GLY A 17 9.59 -16.28 -15.02
C GLY A 17 11.01 -15.67 -15.03
N PRO A 18 11.70 -15.60 -16.19
CA PRO A 18 13.01 -14.94 -16.30
C PRO A 18 12.98 -13.45 -15.96
N THR A 19 11.95 -12.71 -16.41
CA THR A 19 11.78 -11.30 -16.07
C THR A 19 11.60 -11.10 -14.58
N ILE A 20 10.73 -11.91 -13.95
CA ILE A 20 10.53 -11.90 -12.49
C ILE A 20 11.85 -12.12 -11.76
N ALA A 21 12.60 -13.17 -12.14
CA ALA A 21 13.87 -13.51 -11.50
C ALA A 21 14.91 -12.38 -11.64
N LYS A 22 15.01 -11.79 -12.84
CA LYS A 22 15.93 -10.68 -13.11
C LYS A 22 15.59 -9.44 -12.27
N VAL A 23 14.31 -9.07 -12.21
CA VAL A 23 13.85 -7.91 -11.44
C VAL A 23 14.13 -8.09 -9.96
N LEU A 24 13.77 -9.25 -9.39
CA LEU A 24 14.02 -9.54 -7.97
C LEU A 24 15.51 -9.58 -7.64
N ALA A 25 16.33 -10.16 -8.51
CA ALA A 25 17.79 -10.18 -8.34
C ALA A 25 18.44 -8.79 -8.41
N SER A 26 17.77 -7.81 -9.04
CA SER A 26 18.26 -6.44 -9.18
C SER A 26 17.93 -5.54 -7.99
N LEU A 27 17.09 -6.00 -7.05
CA LEU A 27 16.76 -5.26 -5.84
C LEU A 27 17.99 -5.17 -4.94
N ASP A 28 18.35 -3.93 -4.57
CA ASP A 28 19.54 -3.61 -3.79
C ASP A 28 19.23 -3.35 -2.30
N GLY A 29 17.96 -3.42 -1.90
CA GLY A 29 17.52 -3.13 -0.53
C GLY A 29 17.66 -1.65 -0.15
N GLY A 30 17.90 -0.77 -1.12
CA GLY A 30 17.99 0.67 -0.93
C GLY A 30 16.66 1.29 -0.51
N ARG A 31 16.69 2.59 -0.16
CA ARG A 31 15.48 3.30 0.23
C ARG A 31 14.52 3.36 -0.96
N ASN A 32 13.32 2.80 -0.80
CA ASN A 32 12.20 2.82 -1.75
C ASN A 32 12.31 1.89 -2.97
N VAL A 33 13.23 0.92 -2.97
CA VAL A 33 13.35 -0.07 -4.05
C VAL A 33 12.57 -1.33 -3.67
N VAL A 34 11.43 -1.54 -4.32
CA VAL A 34 10.55 -2.71 -4.14
C VAL A 34 10.10 -3.24 -5.49
N ALA A 35 9.77 -4.53 -5.54
CA ALA A 35 9.12 -5.14 -6.70
C ALA A 35 7.71 -5.56 -6.32
N THR A 36 6.71 -5.09 -7.05
CA THR A 36 5.29 -5.37 -6.79
C THR A 36 4.69 -6.11 -7.97
N LEU A 37 4.15 -7.30 -7.72
CA LEU A 37 3.43 -8.12 -8.68
C LEU A 37 1.96 -8.14 -8.29
N GLY A 38 1.06 -7.60 -9.11
CA GLY A 38 -0.34 -7.49 -8.76
C GLY A 38 -1.26 -7.28 -9.95
N THR A 39 -2.56 -7.33 -9.68
CA THR A 39 -3.61 -7.01 -10.66
C THR A 39 -4.27 -5.66 -10.40
N SER A 40 -4.06 -5.11 -9.20
CA SER A 40 -4.51 -3.78 -8.79
C SER A 40 -3.66 -3.28 -7.62
N ASP A 41 -3.79 -1.98 -7.30
CA ASP A 41 -3.20 -1.38 -6.09
C ASP A 41 -3.76 -2.01 -4.79
N SER A 42 -4.89 -2.71 -4.89
CA SER A 42 -5.53 -3.37 -3.77
C SER A 42 -5.15 -4.84 -3.61
N THR A 43 -4.68 -5.51 -4.67
CA THR A 43 -4.36 -6.94 -4.69
C THR A 43 -3.00 -7.18 -5.34
N TYR A 44 -1.98 -7.37 -4.50
CA TYR A 44 -0.59 -7.52 -4.93
C TYR A 44 0.25 -8.34 -3.96
N LEU A 45 1.36 -8.87 -4.47
CA LEU A 45 2.49 -9.41 -3.74
C LEU A 45 3.71 -8.52 -4.00
N GLN A 46 4.34 -8.02 -2.94
CA GLN A 46 5.47 -7.10 -3.01
C GLN A 46 6.67 -7.69 -2.29
N ALA A 47 7.85 -7.57 -2.90
CA ALA A 47 9.13 -7.91 -2.32
C ALA A 47 9.93 -6.65 -1.99
N SER A 48 10.60 -6.68 -0.84
CA SER A 48 11.55 -5.66 -0.40
C SER A 48 12.79 -6.33 0.17
N GLY A 49 13.94 -5.67 0.10
CA GLY A 49 15.22 -6.22 0.53
C GLY A 49 16.17 -6.44 -0.63
N SER A 50 17.16 -7.31 -0.45
CA SER A 50 18.26 -7.53 -1.39
C SER A 50 18.74 -8.96 -1.36
N VAL A 51 19.54 -9.34 -2.35
CA VAL A 51 20.22 -10.64 -2.36
C VAL A 51 21.18 -10.79 -1.17
N GLN A 52 21.81 -9.71 -0.70
CA GLN A 52 22.75 -9.75 0.42
C GLN A 52 22.06 -9.84 1.78
N SER A 53 20.96 -9.12 1.98
CA SER A 53 20.23 -9.06 3.27
C SER A 53 19.10 -10.09 3.38
N GLY A 54 18.75 -10.74 2.27
CA GLY A 54 17.49 -11.44 2.12
C GLY A 54 16.31 -10.51 1.91
N PHE A 55 15.14 -11.12 1.74
CA PHE A 55 13.91 -10.46 1.33
C PHE A 55 12.79 -10.62 2.37
N GLY A 56 11.93 -9.61 2.45
CA GLY A 56 10.63 -9.70 3.09
C GLY A 56 9.53 -9.52 2.05
N LEU A 57 8.44 -10.27 2.21
CA LEU A 57 7.25 -10.14 1.36
C LEU A 57 6.10 -9.46 2.08
N ASP A 58 5.39 -8.59 1.36
CA ASP A 58 4.14 -7.98 1.75
C ASP A 58 3.04 -8.45 0.76
N LEU A 59 1.93 -8.94 1.28
CA LEU A 59 0.77 -9.38 0.50
C LEU A 59 -0.42 -8.52 0.87
N GLN A 60 -1.11 -7.96 -0.12
CA GLN A 60 -2.39 -7.28 0.08
C GLN A 60 -3.48 -7.95 -0.74
N GLU A 61 -4.65 -8.16 -0.13
CA GLU A 61 -5.78 -8.86 -0.77
C GLU A 61 -7.04 -8.00 -0.75
N GLY A 62 -7.27 -7.23 -1.82
CA GLY A 62 -8.48 -6.45 -2.06
C GLY A 62 -8.67 -5.21 -1.18
N SER A 63 -8.09 -5.15 0.03
CA SER A 63 -8.14 -3.98 0.90
C SER A 63 -6.92 -3.85 1.80
N ILE A 64 -6.67 -2.62 2.26
CA ILE A 64 -5.57 -2.30 3.19
C ILE A 64 -5.71 -3.01 4.56
N GLN A 65 -6.92 -3.44 4.91
CA GLN A 65 -7.19 -4.19 6.14
C GLN A 65 -6.76 -5.66 6.03
N ARG A 66 -6.62 -6.16 4.80
CA ARG A 66 -6.14 -7.50 4.47
C ARG A 66 -4.72 -7.44 3.92
N ARG A 67 -3.85 -6.80 4.69
CA ARG A 67 -2.42 -6.72 4.42
C ARG A 67 -1.68 -7.64 5.38
N PHE A 68 -0.83 -8.48 4.81
CA PHE A 68 -0.01 -9.46 5.49
C PHE A 68 1.43 -9.24 5.11
N ARG A 69 2.32 -9.69 5.97
CA ARG A 69 3.75 -9.57 5.78
C ARG A 69 4.44 -10.81 6.31
N THR A 70 5.49 -11.26 5.64
CA THR A 70 6.25 -12.40 6.13
C THR A 70 6.93 -12.04 7.45
N ARG A 71 6.84 -12.96 8.41
CA ARG A 71 7.52 -12.84 9.70
C ARG A 71 9.04 -12.85 9.52
N ASP A 72 9.52 -13.76 8.68
CA ASP A 72 10.90 -13.78 8.23
C ASP A 72 11.14 -12.69 7.18
N ARG A 73 12.25 -11.96 7.34
CA ARG A 73 12.70 -10.87 6.47
C ARG A 73 14.01 -11.19 5.75
N ALA A 74 14.52 -12.40 5.94
CA ALA A 74 15.75 -12.90 5.33
C ALA A 74 15.47 -14.02 4.31
N LEU A 75 14.32 -13.99 3.64
CA LEU A 75 13.94 -15.01 2.66
C LEU A 75 14.93 -15.02 1.48
N PRO A 76 15.36 -16.19 0.99
CA PRO A 76 16.36 -16.26 -0.06
C PRO A 76 15.74 -15.98 -1.44
N LEU A 77 16.54 -15.39 -2.35
CA LEU A 77 16.10 -15.04 -3.71
C LEU A 77 15.40 -16.19 -4.48
N PRO A 78 15.90 -17.45 -4.47
CA PRO A 78 15.24 -18.53 -5.20
C PRO A 78 13.82 -18.79 -4.71
N TRP A 79 13.60 -18.75 -3.40
CA TRP A 79 12.29 -18.95 -2.80
C TRP A 79 11.33 -17.80 -3.15
N VAL A 80 11.79 -16.55 -3.07
CA VAL A 80 10.97 -15.37 -3.44
C VAL A 80 10.60 -15.38 -4.91
N THR A 81 11.55 -15.77 -5.77
CA THR A 81 11.32 -15.92 -7.22
C THR A 81 10.23 -16.96 -7.49
N GLU A 82 10.32 -18.12 -6.83
CA GLU A 82 9.30 -19.17 -6.94
C GLU A 82 7.93 -18.68 -6.44
N ALA A 83 7.88 -18.00 -5.29
CA ALA A 83 6.64 -17.45 -4.76
C ALA A 83 5.98 -16.45 -5.74
N PHE A 84 6.76 -15.57 -6.37
CA PHE A 84 6.26 -14.64 -7.39
C PHE A 84 5.76 -15.36 -8.64
N GLN A 85 6.47 -16.38 -9.11
CA GLN A 85 6.06 -17.17 -10.27
C GLN A 85 4.76 -17.94 -10.00
N ARG A 86 4.62 -18.56 -8.82
CA ARG A 86 3.38 -19.23 -8.40
C ARG A 86 2.23 -18.23 -8.24
N TYR A 87 2.49 -17.06 -7.64
CA TYR A 87 1.50 -15.98 -7.57
C TYR A 87 1.03 -15.55 -8.97
N ALA A 88 1.95 -15.42 -9.93
CA ALA A 88 1.63 -15.05 -11.31
C ALA A 88 0.70 -16.06 -12.01
N THR A 89 0.79 -17.34 -11.66
CA THR A 89 -0.07 -18.40 -12.20
C THR A 89 -1.36 -18.61 -11.41
N GLY A 90 -1.56 -17.86 -10.32
CA GLY A 90 -2.71 -17.99 -9.42
C GLY A 90 -2.59 -19.16 -8.42
N ASP A 91 -1.45 -19.83 -8.38
CA ASP A 91 -1.16 -20.84 -7.36
C ASP A 91 -0.90 -20.15 -6.01
N GLN A 92 -1.58 -20.59 -4.95
CA GLN A 92 -1.47 -20.03 -3.60
C GLN A 92 -0.65 -20.89 -2.63
N THR A 93 -0.14 -22.05 -3.06
CA THR A 93 0.61 -22.99 -2.20
C THR A 93 1.87 -22.38 -1.58
N TRP A 94 2.51 -21.41 -2.25
CA TRP A 94 3.66 -20.68 -1.71
C TRP A 94 3.35 -19.99 -0.37
N ARG A 95 2.09 -19.60 -0.15
CA ARG A 95 1.64 -18.93 1.09
C ARG A 95 1.79 -19.82 2.32
N GLU A 96 1.62 -21.14 2.15
CA GLU A 96 1.64 -22.11 3.25
C GLU A 96 3.07 -22.44 3.72
N THR A 97 4.07 -22.05 2.93
CA THR A 97 5.48 -22.37 3.21
C THR A 97 6.20 -21.35 4.09
N VAL A 98 5.52 -20.26 4.50
CA VAL A 98 6.08 -19.21 5.35
C VAL A 98 5.03 -18.69 6.34
N GLU A 99 5.49 -18.20 7.49
CA GLU A 99 4.62 -17.54 8.48
C GLU A 99 4.29 -16.09 8.07
N TRP A 100 3.01 -15.74 8.15
CA TRP A 100 2.49 -14.42 7.85
C TRP A 100 1.98 -13.72 9.10
N GLU A 101 2.32 -12.44 9.25
CA GLU A 101 1.82 -11.56 10.29
C GLU A 101 0.87 -10.53 9.67
N PRO A 102 -0.31 -10.27 10.27
CA PRO A 102 -1.19 -9.21 9.82
C PRO A 102 -0.55 -7.84 10.07
N GLU A 103 -0.42 -7.02 9.01
CA GLU A 103 0.08 -5.66 9.16
C GLU A 103 -1.07 -4.74 9.58
N ARG A 104 -1.12 -4.42 10.88
CA ARG A 104 -2.14 -3.50 11.41
C ARG A 104 -1.79 -2.07 11.03
N ILE A 105 -2.30 -1.61 9.89
CA ILE A 105 -2.26 -0.19 9.56
C ILE A 105 -3.30 0.52 10.42
N ALA A 106 -2.82 1.29 11.40
CA ALA A 106 -3.68 2.20 12.15
C ALA A 106 -4.14 3.30 11.18
N VAL A 107 -5.31 3.12 10.58
CA VAL A 107 -5.96 4.19 9.83
C VAL A 107 -6.20 5.32 10.83
N PRO A 108 -5.62 6.51 10.65
CA PRO A 108 -5.90 7.63 11.53
C PRO A 108 -7.41 7.83 11.51
N LYS A 109 -8.05 7.75 12.69
CA LYS A 109 -9.46 8.11 12.78
C LYS A 109 -9.55 9.59 12.44
N ALA A 110 -10.08 9.91 11.26
CA ALA A 110 -10.36 11.29 10.88
C ALA A 110 -11.14 11.94 12.02
N THR A 111 -10.60 13.02 12.58
CA THR A 111 -11.32 13.73 13.63
C THR A 111 -12.44 14.52 12.96
N TRP A 112 -13.55 14.76 13.67
CA TRP A 112 -14.66 15.56 13.13
C TRP A 112 -14.24 16.98 12.71
N MET A 113 -13.13 17.50 13.27
CA MET A 113 -12.50 18.77 12.89
C MET A 113 -11.85 18.74 11.50
N ASP A 114 -11.54 17.56 10.95
CA ASP A 114 -11.04 17.40 9.57
C ASP A 114 -12.19 17.33 8.54
N SER A 115 -13.44 17.42 9.00
CA SER A 115 -14.60 17.41 8.10
C SER A 115 -14.95 18.83 7.62
N TRP A 116 -15.38 18.94 6.37
CA TRP A 116 -15.92 20.16 5.78
C TRP A 116 -17.09 20.78 6.59
N ALA A 117 -17.76 19.98 7.42
CA ALA A 117 -18.82 20.45 8.32
C ALA A 117 -18.31 21.39 9.42
N ALA A 118 -17.09 21.19 9.94
CA ALA A 118 -16.48 22.10 10.91
C ALA A 118 -16.22 23.48 10.29
N TYR A 119 -15.79 23.50 9.02
CA TYR A 119 -15.59 24.74 8.26
C TYR A 119 -16.92 25.48 8.03
N ILE A 120 -17.98 24.76 7.67
CA ILE A 120 -19.33 25.33 7.54
C ILE A 120 -19.83 25.93 8.86
N GLY A 121 -19.65 25.21 9.98
CA GLY A 121 -20.05 25.71 11.30
C GLY A 121 -19.39 27.06 11.63
N LEU A 122 -18.11 27.20 11.31
CA LEU A 122 -17.35 28.45 11.51
C LEU A 122 -17.85 29.59 10.61
N LEU A 123 -18.16 29.31 9.34
CA LEU A 123 -18.74 30.30 8.43
C LEU A 123 -20.12 30.78 8.87
N VAL A 124 -20.98 29.88 9.34
CA VAL A 124 -22.32 30.22 9.85
C VAL A 124 -22.21 31.10 11.10
N ALA A 125 -21.29 30.75 12.03
CA ALA A 125 -21.05 31.56 13.21
C ALA A 125 -20.54 32.97 12.86
N ALA A 126 -19.61 33.08 11.91
CA ALA A 126 -19.11 34.36 11.43
C ALA A 126 -20.22 35.20 10.76
N ALA A 127 -21.05 34.60 9.91
CA ALA A 127 -22.17 35.27 9.27
C ALA A 127 -23.21 35.77 10.29
N ALA A 128 -23.53 34.96 11.31
CA ALA A 128 -24.43 35.35 12.39
C ALA A 128 -23.86 36.53 13.21
N ALA A 129 -22.56 36.51 13.52
CA ALA A 129 -21.89 37.59 14.24
C ALA A 129 -21.92 38.91 13.44
N ILE A 130 -21.66 38.85 12.13
CA ILE A 130 -21.75 40.01 11.22
C ILE A 130 -23.19 40.54 11.22
N TRP A 131 -24.19 39.66 11.06
CA TRP A 131 -25.60 40.06 11.03
C TRP A 131 -26.04 40.71 12.36
N LEU A 132 -25.69 40.12 13.50
CA LEU A 132 -25.96 40.68 14.83
C LEU A 132 -25.32 42.06 15.02
N TRP A 133 -24.07 42.23 14.59
CA TRP A 133 -23.36 43.51 14.67
C TRP A 133 -24.05 44.60 13.82
N HIS A 134 -24.51 44.25 12.63
CA HIS A 134 -25.27 45.18 11.79
C HIS A 134 -26.64 45.53 12.41
N ALA A 135 -27.35 44.54 12.95
CA ALA A 135 -28.63 44.77 13.63
C ALA A 135 -28.48 45.70 14.84
N TRP A 136 -27.41 45.53 15.62
CA TRP A 136 -27.14 46.38 16.79
C TRP A 136 -26.78 47.82 16.42
N ARG A 137 -26.06 48.03 15.30
CA ARG A 137 -25.76 49.39 14.78
C ARG A 137 -26.96 50.07 14.10
N ALA A 138 -27.98 49.32 13.71
CA ALA A 138 -29.20 49.84 13.09
C ALA A 138 -30.31 50.13 14.12
N ALA A 139 -30.13 49.77 15.38
CA ALA A 139 -31.04 50.14 16.46
C ALA A 139 -30.85 51.63 16.80
N PRO A 140 -31.91 52.46 16.74
CA PRO A 140 -31.86 53.91 17.00
C PRO A 140 -31.66 54.27 18.47
#